data_AF-D7BWF9-F1
#
_entry.id   AF-D7BWF9-F1
#
_cell.length_a   1.000
_cell.length_b   1.000
_cell.length_c   1.000
_cell.angle_alpha   90.00
_cell.angle_beta   90.00
_cell.angle_gamma   90.00
#
_symmetry.space_group_name_H-M   'P 1'
#
loop_
_entity.id
_entity.type
_entity.pdbx_description
1 polymer ?
#
loop_
_entity_poly.entity_id
_entity_poly.type
_entity_poly.pdbx_seq_one_letter_code
_entity_poly.pdbx_strand_id
1 'polypeptide(L)'
;MNVRSVRPELLDRLHDNDPGLTAELLQDPVVQRRNRIALDWDNAWRLDTGGSDHLDREVIDVSVRFAVRIPVRPVRLIAEGCGLSRAEVERLITEGKLVSAVRLSGKLCGDFTFTLKR
;
A
#
# COMPACT_ATOMS: atom_id res chain seq x y z
N MET A 1 27.08 -3.94 -14.94
CA MET A 1 26.49 -2.59 -14.81
C MET A 1 27.67 -1.63 -14.71
N ASN A 2 27.86 -0.75 -15.69
CA ASN A 2 28.99 0.17 -15.71
C ASN A 2 28.45 1.58 -15.43
N VAL A 3 28.97 2.24 -14.40
CA VAL A 3 28.62 3.62 -14.09
C VAL A 3 29.29 4.52 -15.12
N ARG A 4 28.50 5.31 -15.85
CA ARG A 4 29.02 6.28 -16.83
C ARG A 4 29.14 7.69 -16.26
N SER A 5 28.18 8.11 -15.43
CA SER A 5 28.23 9.36 -14.64
C SER A 5 27.25 9.29 -13.48
N VAL A 6 27.56 10.01 -12.40
CA VAL A 6 26.69 10.21 -11.22
C VAL A 6 26.61 11.70 -10.99
N ARG A 7 25.41 12.21 -10.67
CA ARG A 7 25.21 13.62 -10.32
C ARG A 7 25.94 13.92 -8.99
N PRO A 8 26.71 15.02 -8.86
CA PRO A 8 27.48 15.32 -7.65
C PRO A 8 26.62 15.30 -6.37
N GLU A 9 25.42 15.86 -6.42
CA GLU A 9 24.52 15.94 -5.26
C GLU A 9 24.03 14.56 -4.81
N LEU A 10 23.89 13.63 -5.76
CA LEU A 10 23.57 12.24 -5.43
C LEU A 10 24.78 11.53 -4.81
N LEU A 11 25.99 11.83 -5.30
CA LEU A 11 27.22 11.26 -4.75
C LEU A 11 27.45 11.73 -3.30
N ASP A 12 27.23 13.01 -3.01
CA ASP A 12 27.36 13.57 -1.66
C ASP A 12 26.39 12.88 -0.69
N ARG A 13 25.11 12.77 -1.07
CA ARG A 13 24.10 12.04 -0.26
C ARG A 13 24.44 10.57 -0.03
N LEU A 14 25.08 9.92 -1.01
CA LEU A 14 25.56 8.55 -0.86
C LEU A 14 26.74 8.47 0.13
N HIS A 15 27.67 9.43 0.08
CA HIS A 15 28.79 9.51 1.02
C HIS A 15 28.34 9.79 2.46
N ASP A 16 27.34 10.65 2.62
CA ASP A 16 26.79 11.04 3.92
C ASP A 16 25.84 9.99 4.51
N ASN A 17 25.57 8.89 3.80
CA ASN A 17 24.55 7.91 4.17
C ASN A 17 23.20 8.57 4.49
N ASP A 18 22.78 9.50 3.62
CA ASP A 18 21.54 10.26 3.80
C ASP A 18 20.33 9.32 4.04
N PRO A 19 19.68 9.37 5.21
CA PRO A 19 18.58 8.47 5.54
C PRO A 19 17.40 8.57 4.57
N GLY A 20 17.16 9.76 4.01
CA GLY A 20 16.12 9.98 3.00
C GLY A 20 16.41 9.21 1.72
N LEU A 21 17.65 9.29 1.22
CA LEU A 21 18.10 8.53 0.06
C LEU A 21 18.08 7.02 0.32
N THR A 22 18.50 6.59 1.51
CA THR A 22 18.44 5.17 1.89
C THR A 22 17.01 4.66 1.85
N ALA A 23 16.05 5.40 2.42
CA ALA A 23 14.64 5.01 2.41
C ALA A 23 14.07 4.95 0.98
N GLU A 24 14.45 5.87 0.10
CA GLU A 24 14.05 5.88 -1.31
C GLU A 24 14.59 4.65 -2.05
N LEU A 25 15.89 4.38 -1.93
CA LEU A 25 16.54 3.25 -2.60
C LEU A 25 16.06 1.89 -2.09
N LEU A 26 15.81 1.75 -0.78
CA LEU A 26 15.27 0.52 -0.23
C LEU A 26 13.85 0.22 -0.71
N GLN A 27 13.07 1.25 -1.07
CA GLN A 27 11.74 1.09 -1.67
C GLN A 27 11.77 0.81 -3.18
N ASP A 28 12.91 1.00 -3.86
CA ASP A 28 13.04 0.74 -5.30
C ASP A 28 12.98 -0.77 -5.61
N PRO A 29 12.00 -1.24 -6.42
CA PRO A 29 11.88 -2.64 -6.80
C PRO A 29 13.12 -3.22 -7.51
N VAL A 30 13.87 -2.40 -8.24
CA VAL A 30 15.11 -2.81 -8.93
C VAL A 30 16.20 -3.10 -7.89
N VAL A 31 16.33 -2.23 -6.89
CA VAL A 31 17.29 -2.40 -5.78
C VAL A 31 16.94 -3.66 -4.97
N GLN A 32 15.66 -3.87 -4.63
CA GLN A 32 15.21 -5.05 -3.90
C GLN A 32 15.52 -6.35 -4.66
N ARG A 33 15.15 -6.41 -5.95
CA ARG A 33 15.38 -7.61 -6.78
C ARG A 33 16.86 -7.92 -6.94
N ARG A 34 17.69 -6.91 -7.19
CA ARG A 34 19.13 -7.09 -7.42
C ARG A 34 19.85 -7.57 -6.17
N ASN A 35 19.46 -7.05 -5.00
CA ASN A 35 20.10 -7.38 -3.73
C ASN A 35 19.41 -8.53 -2.99
N ARG A 36 18.32 -9.09 -3.54
CA ARG A 36 17.49 -10.15 -2.92
C ARG A 36 17.05 -9.80 -1.50
N ILE A 37 16.70 -8.53 -1.29
CA ILE A 37 16.17 -8.03 -0.03
C ILE A 37 14.67 -7.80 -0.17
N ALA A 38 13.94 -8.01 0.91
CA ALA A 38 12.54 -7.62 1.05
C ALA A 38 12.42 -6.75 2.29
N LEU A 39 11.68 -5.66 2.17
CA LEU A 39 11.29 -4.87 3.34
C LEU A 39 10.17 -5.59 4.06
N ASP A 40 10.36 -5.81 5.35
CA ASP A 40 9.29 -6.25 6.23
C ASP A 40 8.39 -5.05 6.54
N TRP A 41 7.12 -5.18 6.18
CA TRP A 41 6.10 -4.16 6.41
C TRP A 41 5.08 -4.60 7.47
N ASP A 42 5.29 -5.76 8.10
CA ASP A 42 4.42 -6.19 9.18
C ASP A 42 4.50 -5.18 10.34
N ASN A 43 3.32 -4.71 10.79
CA ASN A 43 3.16 -3.67 11.80
C ASN A 43 3.79 -2.30 11.48
N ALA A 44 4.34 -2.10 10.29
CA ALA A 44 4.95 -0.84 9.84
C ALA A 44 3.91 0.15 9.26
N TRP A 45 2.63 -0.19 9.33
CA TRP A 45 1.51 0.65 8.91
C TRP A 45 0.36 0.52 9.91
N ARG A 46 -0.46 1.56 9.98
CA ARG A 46 -1.72 1.59 10.73
C ARG A 46 -2.80 2.11 9.80
N LEU A 47 -3.98 1.53 9.88
CA LEU A 47 -5.16 2.07 9.23
C LEU A 47 -5.88 3.02 10.18
N ASP A 48 -6.15 4.23 9.70
CA ASP A 48 -7.00 5.19 10.38
C ASP A 48 -8.30 5.35 9.59
N THR A 49 -9.41 4.89 10.17
CA THR A 49 -10.73 4.94 9.55
C THR A 49 -11.58 6.12 10.05
N GLY A 50 -11.10 6.89 11.03
CA GLY A 50 -11.89 7.98 11.62
C GLY A 50 -13.14 7.53 12.41
N GLY A 51 -13.30 6.23 12.68
CA GLY A 51 -14.44 5.66 13.42
C GLY A 51 -15.22 4.61 12.60
N SER A 52 -16.31 4.08 13.16
CA SER A 52 -17.20 3.11 12.48
C SER A 52 -18.55 3.69 12.08
N ASP A 53 -18.89 4.91 12.51
CA ASP A 53 -20.22 5.52 12.38
C ASP A 53 -20.70 5.66 10.92
N HIS A 54 -19.76 5.71 9.98
CA HIS A 54 -20.04 5.70 8.54
C HIS A 54 -20.43 4.32 7.95
N LEU A 55 -20.32 3.22 8.72
CA LEU A 55 -20.57 1.84 8.25
C LEU A 55 -22.05 1.43 8.21
N ASP A 56 -22.94 2.24 8.80
CA ASP A 56 -24.39 2.01 8.80
C ASP A 56 -25.10 2.55 7.54
N ARG A 57 -24.35 3.14 6.61
CA ARG A 57 -24.90 3.59 5.33
C ARG A 57 -25.05 2.41 4.36
N GLU A 58 -26.13 2.43 3.59
CA GLU A 58 -26.45 1.43 2.56
C GLU A 58 -25.37 1.36 1.48
N VAL A 59 -24.74 2.50 1.15
CA VAL A 59 -23.58 2.61 0.25
C VAL A 59 -22.53 3.52 0.86
N ILE A 60 -21.26 3.08 0.78
CA ILE A 60 -20.10 3.80 1.33
C ILE A 60 -19.03 3.89 0.25
N ASP A 61 -18.57 5.10 -0.04
CA ASP A 61 -17.38 5.34 -0.85
C ASP A 61 -16.16 5.58 0.05
N VAL A 62 -15.11 4.79 -0.17
CA VAL A 62 -13.90 4.81 0.65
C VAL A 62 -12.70 5.17 -0.22
N SER A 63 -11.87 6.07 0.28
CA SER A 63 -10.58 6.43 -0.31
C SER A 63 -9.44 5.97 0.59
N VAL A 64 -8.52 5.18 0.04
CA VAL A 64 -7.32 4.70 0.73
C VAL A 64 -6.12 5.48 0.19
N ARG A 65 -5.39 6.17 1.08
CA ARG A 65 -4.20 6.96 0.74
C ARG A 65 -2.95 6.42 1.41
N PHE A 66 -1.87 6.33 0.65
CA PHE A 66 -0.58 5.83 1.09
C PHE A 66 0.37 7.01 1.34
N ALA A 67 0.85 7.16 2.57
CA ALA A 67 1.89 8.15 2.86
C ALA A 67 3.26 7.75 2.26
N VAL A 68 3.49 6.44 2.08
CA VAL A 68 4.69 5.84 1.47
C VAL A 68 4.28 4.58 0.70
N ARG A 69 5.11 4.09 -0.23
CA ARG A 69 4.74 2.99 -1.14
C ARG A 69 4.78 1.61 -0.46
N ILE A 70 3.91 1.40 0.51
CA ILE A 70 3.82 0.15 1.28
C ILE A 70 3.00 -0.88 0.48
N PRO A 71 3.56 -2.06 0.15
CA PRO A 71 2.82 -3.13 -0.50
C PRO A 71 1.84 -3.80 0.47
N VAL A 72 0.56 -3.43 0.40
CA VAL A 72 -0.52 -4.02 1.21
C VAL A 72 -1.42 -4.93 0.37
N ARG A 73 -2.06 -5.92 1.01
CA ARG A 73 -3.12 -6.73 0.39
C ARG A 73 -4.47 -6.04 0.66
N PRO A 74 -5.19 -5.53 -0.36
CA PRO A 74 -6.43 -4.76 -0.15
C PRO A 74 -7.49 -5.53 0.65
N VAL A 75 -7.65 -6.83 0.40
CA VAL A 75 -8.58 -7.69 1.18
C VAL A 75 -8.29 -7.62 2.69
N ARG A 76 -7.02 -7.66 3.10
CA ARG A 76 -6.64 -7.56 4.51
C ARG A 76 -6.93 -6.17 5.06
N LEU A 77 -6.58 -5.13 4.30
CA LEU A 77 -6.80 -3.74 4.71
C LEU A 77 -8.29 -3.43 4.90
N ILE A 78 -9.14 -3.86 3.96
CA ILE A 78 -10.59 -3.62 4.03
C ILE A 78 -11.22 -4.43 5.17
N ALA A 79 -10.79 -5.68 5.37
CA ALA A 79 -11.25 -6.50 6.49
C ALA A 79 -10.98 -5.81 7.83
N GLU A 80 -9.74 -5.35 8.04
CA GLU A 80 -9.35 -4.64 9.25
C GLU A 80 -10.09 -3.29 9.40
N GLY A 81 -10.26 -2.53 8.32
CA GLY A 81 -10.92 -1.21 8.34
C GLY A 81 -12.43 -1.24 8.52
N CYS A 82 -13.10 -2.22 7.93
CA CYS A 82 -14.56 -2.36 8.01
C CYS A 82 -15.00 -3.33 9.12
N GLY A 83 -14.07 -3.91 9.89
CA GLY A 83 -14.39 -4.89 10.93
C GLY A 83 -14.98 -6.20 10.38
N LEU A 84 -14.61 -6.57 9.16
CA LEU A 84 -15.12 -7.76 8.47
C LEU A 84 -14.10 -8.90 8.50
N SER A 85 -14.56 -10.14 8.29
CA SER A 85 -13.64 -11.23 8.00
C SER A 85 -13.08 -11.13 6.59
N ARG A 86 -11.87 -11.67 6.34
CA ARG A 86 -11.30 -11.72 4.99
C ARG A 86 -12.18 -12.47 3.99
N ALA A 87 -12.79 -13.58 4.44
CA ALA A 87 -13.69 -14.38 3.61
C ALA A 87 -14.95 -13.60 3.23
N GLU A 88 -15.47 -12.77 4.14
CA GLU A 88 -16.61 -11.91 3.86
C GLU A 88 -16.26 -10.81 2.83
N VAL A 89 -15.08 -10.22 2.93
CA VAL A 89 -14.60 -9.25 1.91
C VAL A 89 -14.49 -9.91 0.54
N GLU A 90 -13.92 -11.11 0.45
CA GLU A 90 -13.82 -11.86 -0.81
C GLU A 90 -15.19 -12.23 -1.39
N ARG A 91 -16.15 -12.61 -0.53
CA ARG A 91 -17.53 -12.84 -0.92
C ARG A 91 -18.16 -11.57 -1.50
N LEU A 92 -18.02 -10.43 -0.83
CA LEU A 92 -18.58 -9.14 -1.30
C LEU A 92 -17.98 -8.69 -2.64
N ILE A 93 -16.70 -8.96 -2.88
CA ILE A 93 -16.07 -8.72 -4.19
C ILE A 93 -16.74 -9.59 -5.27
N THR A 94 -16.97 -10.87 -4.96
CA THR A 94 -17.55 -11.84 -5.90
C THR A 94 -19.02 -11.52 -6.20
N GLU A 95 -19.77 -11.06 -5.20
CA GLU A 95 -21.17 -10.63 -5.32
C GLU A 95 -21.32 -9.25 -6.00
N GLY A 96 -20.23 -8.54 -6.29
CA GLY A 96 -20.26 -7.19 -6.86
C GLY A 96 -20.76 -6.13 -5.87
N LYS A 97 -20.82 -6.45 -4.58
CA LYS A 97 -21.15 -5.53 -3.49
C LYS A 97 -19.96 -4.69 -3.05
N LEU A 98 -18.75 -5.14 -3.34
CA LEU A 98 -17.51 -4.38 -3.16
C LEU A 98 -16.86 -4.15 -4.53
N VAL A 99 -16.83 -2.89 -4.97
CA VAL A 99 -16.39 -2.51 -6.32
C VAL A 99 -15.23 -1.52 -6.23
N SER A 100 -14.24 -1.70 -7.09
CA SER A 100 -13.05 -0.84 -7.19
C SER A 100 -12.59 -0.77 -8.63
N ALA A 101 -12.03 0.36 -9.04
CA ALA A 101 -11.41 0.53 -10.35
C ALA A 101 -10.12 -0.29 -10.50
N VAL A 102 -9.46 -0.61 -9.38
CA VAL A 102 -8.27 -1.46 -9.33
C VAL A 102 -8.59 -2.86 -8.83
N ARG A 103 -7.78 -3.84 -9.25
CA ARG A 103 -7.93 -5.23 -8.82
C ARG A 103 -7.51 -5.39 -7.36
N LEU A 104 -8.46 -5.83 -6.52
CA LEU A 104 -8.24 -5.96 -5.07
C LEU A 104 -7.60 -7.28 -4.62
N SER A 105 -7.48 -8.27 -5.51
CA SER A 105 -6.94 -9.60 -5.19
C SER A 105 -5.40 -9.64 -5.11
N GLY A 106 -4.71 -8.55 -5.48
CA GLY A 106 -3.25 -8.46 -5.54
C GLY A 106 -2.64 -7.72 -4.35
N LYS A 107 -1.37 -7.32 -4.49
CA LYS A 107 -0.79 -6.27 -3.63
C LYS A 107 -0.90 -4.93 -4.33
N LEU A 108 -1.21 -3.88 -3.58
CA LEU A 108 -1.20 -2.48 -4.05
C LEU A 108 -0.22 -1.68 -3.20
N CYS A 109 0.44 -0.70 -3.82
CA CYS A 109 1.40 0.20 -3.17
C CYS A 109 1.04 1.68 -3.39
N GLY A 110 -0.18 1.96 -3.82
CA GLY A 110 -0.62 3.30 -4.17
C GLY A 110 -2.11 3.46 -3.94
N ASP A 111 -2.53 4.71 -3.95
CA ASP A 111 -3.88 5.12 -3.60
C ASP A 111 -4.92 4.42 -4.46
N PHE A 112 -6.04 4.08 -3.83
CA PHE A 112 -7.18 3.49 -4.51
C PHE A 112 -8.48 3.84 -3.79
N THR A 113 -9.57 3.69 -4.51
CA THR A 113 -10.92 3.87 -3.97
C THR A 113 -11.72 2.59 -4.16
N PHE A 114 -12.67 2.36 -3.26
CA PHE A 114 -13.67 1.32 -3.43
C PHE A 114 -15.02 1.78 -2.89
N THR A 115 -16.08 1.21 -3.46
CA THR A 115 -17.44 1.39 -3.00
C THR A 115 -17.90 0.08 -2.35
N LEU A 116 -18.48 0.18 -1.17
CA LEU A 116 -19.10 -0.92 -0.44
C LEU A 116 -20.61 -0.71 -0.39
N LYS A 117 -21.36 -1.69 -0.87
CA LYS A 117 -22.83 -1.77 -0.78
C LYS A 117 -23.19 -2.87 0.22
N ARG A 118 -23.98 -2.55 1.25
CA ARG A 118 -24.42 -3.54 2.23
C ARG A 118 -25.76 -4.15 1.81
#